data_AF-A0A4Y2H2B1-F1
#
_entry.id   AF-A0A4Y2H2B1-F1
#
_cell.length_a   1.000
_cell.length_b   1.000
_cell.length_c   1.000
_cell.angle_alpha   90.00
_cell.angle_beta   90.00
_cell.angle_gamma   90.00
#
_symmetry.space_group_name_H-M   'P 1'
#
loop_
_entity.id
_entity.type
_entity.pdbx_description
1 polymer ?
#
loop_
_entity_poly.entity_id
_entity_poly.type
_entity_poly.pdbx_seq_one_letter_code
_entity_poly.pdbx_strand_id
1 'polypeptide(L)'
;MASAIARYEMQPMNCRLLADTAAQRSFVEKELSRLLRLPIIRKEKLSVYSFGDKSSVEKTFNVVKIRLESKDDPNSYLEIEALETEKISASHIPPPNIDISIYNKHLKGLKLADTINNDTDVSVLIGADNYYDVMTGRIKRINRKLVAAQSLYEWCLIDVSGFPNKNSSDSSVMKVVVEEDVSKQLETFWQLENLGI
;
A
#
# COMPACT_ATOMS: atom_id res chain seq x y z
N MET A 1 3.77 1.24 -7.07
CA MET A 1 3.25 -0.04 -6.55
C MET A 1 4.10 -1.18 -7.08
N ALA A 2 4.13 -2.28 -6.34
CA ALA A 2 4.85 -3.49 -6.68
C ALA A 2 4.06 -4.72 -6.24
N SER A 3 4.45 -5.89 -6.72
CA SER A 3 3.94 -7.18 -6.25
C SER A 3 5.07 -8.00 -5.65
N ALA A 4 4.82 -8.65 -4.53
CA ALA A 4 5.81 -9.47 -3.83
C ALA A 4 5.20 -10.78 -3.32
N ILE A 5 6.06 -11.69 -2.87
CA ILE A 5 5.65 -12.84 -2.07
C ILE A 5 5.82 -12.49 -0.60
N ALA A 6 4.72 -12.32 0.10
CA ALA A 6 4.73 -12.25 1.55
C ALA A 6 4.91 -13.67 2.11
N ARG A 7 5.83 -13.82 3.06
CA ARG A 7 6.14 -15.11 3.67
C ARG A 7 6.25 -14.99 5.18
N TYR A 8 5.70 -15.99 5.84
CA TYR A 8 6.05 -16.35 7.21
C TYR A 8 6.13 -17.87 7.28
N GLU A 9 7.23 -18.38 7.85
CA GLU A 9 7.58 -19.80 7.79
C GLU A 9 7.47 -20.36 6.35
N MET A 10 6.78 -21.50 6.16
CA MET A 10 6.62 -22.18 4.87
C MET A 10 5.38 -21.73 4.09
N GLN A 11 4.70 -20.65 4.49
CA GLN A 11 3.46 -20.18 3.84
C GLN A 11 3.73 -18.94 2.96
N PRO A 12 3.84 -19.08 1.62
CA PRO A 12 3.91 -17.96 0.71
C PRO A 12 2.52 -17.46 0.31
N MET A 13 2.36 -16.15 0.23
CA MET A 13 1.16 -15.46 -0.25
C MET A 13 1.56 -14.35 -1.21
N ASN A 14 0.86 -14.21 -2.34
CA ASN A 14 1.03 -13.02 -3.17
C ASN A 14 0.47 -11.79 -2.45
N CYS A 15 1.18 -10.67 -2.52
CA CYS A 15 0.71 -9.39 -1.99
C CYS A 15 1.04 -8.25 -2.94
N ARG A 16 0.27 -7.16 -2.85
CA ARG A 16 0.56 -5.90 -3.53
C ARG A 16 1.04 -4.86 -2.52
N LEU A 17 2.11 -4.18 -2.91
CA LEU A 17 2.83 -3.21 -2.10
C LEU A 17 2.60 -1.79 -2.63
N LEU A 18 2.33 -0.87 -1.71
CA LEU A 18 2.37 0.58 -1.96
C LEU A 18 3.55 1.18 -1.20
N ALA A 19 4.45 1.87 -1.89
CA ALA A 19 5.54 2.61 -1.25
C ALA A 19 5.13 4.07 -1.12
N ASP A 20 5.02 4.55 0.11
CA ASP A 20 4.52 5.88 0.44
C ASP A 20 5.37 6.50 1.55
N THR A 21 6.19 7.48 1.19
CA THR A 21 7.04 8.20 2.13
C THR A 21 6.27 9.17 3.04
N ALA A 22 5.00 9.46 2.73
CA ALA A 22 4.18 10.29 3.60
C ALA A 22 3.69 9.51 4.83
N ALA A 23 3.63 8.18 4.74
CA ALA A 23 3.44 7.33 5.89
C ALA A 23 4.79 7.14 6.61
N GLN A 24 4.89 7.54 7.87
CA GLN A 24 6.13 7.35 8.64
C GLN A 24 6.41 5.86 8.94
N ARG A 25 5.34 5.05 9.02
CA ARG A 25 5.39 3.64 9.40
C ARG A 25 4.87 2.76 8.28
N SER A 26 5.39 1.53 8.23
CA SER A 26 4.88 0.49 7.35
C SER A 26 3.67 -0.21 7.97
N PHE A 27 2.73 -0.63 7.12
CA PHE A 27 1.47 -1.26 7.52
C PHE A 27 1.22 -2.55 6.73
N VAL A 28 0.51 -3.48 7.35
CA VAL A 28 0.04 -4.72 6.73
C VAL A 28 -1.44 -4.90 6.99
N GLU A 29 -2.16 -5.37 5.98
CA GLU A 29 -3.57 -5.69 6.09
C GLU A 29 -3.76 -6.88 7.03
N LYS A 30 -4.70 -6.76 7.96
CA LYS A 30 -4.99 -7.75 8.98
C LYS A 30 -5.42 -9.09 8.39
N GLU A 31 -6.08 -9.09 7.24
CA GLU A 31 -6.40 -10.33 6.51
C GLU A 31 -5.14 -11.07 6.05
N LEU A 32 -4.18 -10.36 5.42
CA LEU A 32 -2.91 -10.96 5.01
C LEU A 32 -2.14 -11.52 6.22
N SER A 33 -2.10 -10.75 7.30
CA SER A 33 -1.47 -11.17 8.55
C SER A 33 -2.12 -12.45 9.13
N ARG A 34 -3.46 -12.50 9.17
CA ARG A 34 -4.23 -13.66 9.61
C ARG A 34 -3.98 -14.89 8.75
N LEU A 35 -3.95 -14.73 7.42
CA LEU A 35 -3.74 -15.82 6.48
C LEU A 35 -2.34 -16.41 6.61
N LEU A 36 -1.32 -15.57 6.82
CA LEU A 36 0.07 -15.97 7.07
C LEU A 36 0.34 -16.40 8.52
N ARG A 37 -0.62 -16.17 9.43
CA ARG A 37 -0.51 -16.42 10.88
C ARG A 37 0.69 -15.70 11.49
N LEU A 38 0.88 -14.44 11.14
CA LEU A 38 2.00 -13.65 11.66
C LEU A 38 1.89 -13.51 13.18
N PRO A 39 2.98 -13.74 13.93
CA PRO A 39 2.98 -13.53 15.37
C PRO A 39 2.97 -12.04 15.66
N ILE A 40 2.11 -11.64 16.58
CA ILE A 40 2.14 -10.31 17.16
C ILE A 40 3.35 -10.23 18.07
N ILE A 41 4.36 -9.45 17.67
CA ILE A 41 5.61 -9.31 18.42
C ILE A 41 5.51 -8.27 19.54
N ARG A 42 4.65 -7.25 19.38
CA ARG A 42 4.31 -6.26 20.40
C ARG A 42 3.05 -5.48 20.03
N LYS A 43 2.59 -4.62 20.94
CA LYS A 43 1.57 -3.61 20.69
C LYS A 43 2.17 -2.21 20.82
N GLU A 44 1.80 -1.30 19.94
CA GLU A 44 2.25 0.09 19.95
C GLU A 44 1.06 1.04 19.97
N LYS A 45 1.10 2.04 20.86
CA LYS A 45 0.12 3.13 20.89
C LYS A 45 0.66 4.30 20.07
N LEU A 46 -0.07 4.73 19.05
CA LEU A 46 0.32 5.77 18.11
C LEU A 46 -0.77 6.84 18.00
N SER A 47 -0.34 8.09 17.87
CA SER A 47 -1.17 9.21 17.43
C SER A 47 -1.22 9.22 15.91
N VAL A 48 -2.39 8.91 15.36
CA VAL A 48 -2.64 8.88 13.91
C VAL A 48 -3.17 10.23 13.47
N TYR A 49 -2.54 10.82 12.46
CA TYR A 49 -2.98 12.05 11.81
C TYR A 49 -3.38 11.74 10.38
N SER A 50 -4.58 12.16 9.95
CA SER A 50 -4.96 12.14 8.55
C SER A 50 -4.71 13.51 7.90
N PHE A 51 -4.72 13.53 6.58
CA PHE A 51 -4.50 14.75 5.82
C PHE A 51 -5.58 15.80 6.14
N GLY A 52 -5.16 16.93 6.72
CA GLY A 52 -6.05 18.03 7.08
C GLY A 52 -6.60 18.00 8.51
N ASP A 53 -6.28 16.96 9.29
CA ASP A 53 -6.75 16.85 10.67
C ASP A 53 -6.07 17.87 11.60
N LYS A 54 -6.85 18.44 12.52
CA LYS A 54 -6.34 19.36 13.55
C LYS A 54 -5.87 18.65 14.83
N SER A 55 -6.26 17.38 14.99
CA SER A 55 -5.98 16.57 16.17
C SER A 55 -5.75 15.13 15.74
N SER A 56 -4.87 14.42 16.46
CA SER A 56 -4.65 12.99 16.23
C SER A 56 -5.72 12.12 16.86
N VAL A 57 -5.96 10.96 16.27
CA VAL A 57 -6.66 9.85 16.91
C VAL A 57 -5.62 8.91 17.53
N GLU A 58 -5.69 8.69 18.84
CA GLU A 58 -4.85 7.68 19.49
C GLU A 58 -5.36 6.28 19.18
N LYS A 59 -4.47 5.41 18.70
CA LYS A 59 -4.78 4.01 18.38
C LYS A 59 -3.70 3.08 18.86
N THR A 60 -4.11 1.87 19.23
CA THR A 60 -3.16 0.79 19.52
C THR A 60 -3.13 -0.18 18.34
N PHE A 61 -1.94 -0.43 17.83
CA PHE A 61 -1.68 -1.34 16.74
C PHE A 61 -0.96 -2.57 17.25
N ASN A 62 -1.27 -3.73 16.68
CA ASN A 62 -0.37 -4.87 16.75
C ASN A 62 0.79 -4.64 15.79
N VAL A 63 2.00 -4.97 16.22
CA VAL A 63 3.17 -5.02 15.35
C VAL A 63 3.43 -6.48 15.03
N VAL A 64 3.64 -6.76 13.76
CA VAL A 64 4.01 -8.08 13.24
C VAL A 64 5.29 -7.97 12.42
N LYS A 65 5.97 -9.11 12.24
CA LYS A 65 7.15 -9.20 11.38
C LYS A 65 6.79 -10.00 10.12
N ILE A 66 7.14 -9.47 8.96
CA ILE A 66 6.80 -10.07 7.66
C ILE A 66 8.00 -10.01 6.73
N ARG A 67 8.25 -11.11 6.01
CA ARG A 67 9.24 -11.18 4.94
C ARG A 67 8.55 -10.96 3.59
N LEU A 68 9.06 -10.03 2.81
CA LEU A 68 8.58 -9.67 1.49
C LEU A 68 9.66 -10.03 0.48
N GLU A 69 9.39 -11.02 -0.36
CA GLU A 69 10.35 -11.57 -1.32
C GLU A 69 10.02 -11.10 -2.75
N SER A 70 11.05 -10.91 -3.56
CA SER A 70 10.91 -10.83 -5.00
C SER A 70 10.27 -12.12 -5.54
N LYS A 71 9.41 -11.97 -6.54
CA LYS A 71 8.81 -13.12 -7.25
C LYS A 71 9.82 -13.91 -8.06
N ASP A 72 10.98 -13.32 -8.35
CA ASP A 72 11.97 -13.86 -9.28
C ASP A 72 13.19 -14.42 -8.59
N ASP A 73 13.54 -13.85 -7.44
CA ASP A 73 14.65 -14.29 -6.61
C ASP A 73 14.25 -14.28 -5.14
N PRO A 74 13.98 -15.46 -4.54
CA PRO A 74 13.66 -15.58 -3.12
C PRO A 74 14.77 -15.07 -2.16
N ASN A 75 16.01 -14.91 -2.66
CA ASN A 75 17.11 -14.31 -1.89
C ASN A 75 17.07 -12.79 -1.91
N SER A 76 16.36 -12.18 -2.86
CA SER A 76 16.07 -10.75 -2.88
C SER A 76 14.80 -10.50 -2.07
N TYR A 77 14.97 -10.20 -0.78
CA TYR A 77 13.86 -9.96 0.14
C TYR A 77 14.15 -8.82 1.11
N LEU A 78 13.08 -8.30 1.70
CA LEU A 78 13.14 -7.40 2.84
C LEU A 78 12.27 -7.96 3.97
N GLU A 79 12.81 -7.98 5.19
CA GLU A 79 12.03 -8.31 6.38
C GLU A 79 11.72 -7.02 7.12
N ILE A 80 10.43 -6.76 7.35
CA ILE A 80 9.97 -5.51 7.96
C ILE A 80 9.10 -5.80 9.18
N GLU A 81 9.08 -4.84 10.10
CA GLU A 81 8.04 -4.74 11.11
C GLU A 81 6.93 -3.83 10.58
N ALA A 82 5.68 -4.30 10.64
CA ALA A 82 4.54 -3.58 10.12
C ALA A 82 3.40 -3.52 11.14
N LEU A 83 2.66 -2.42 11.12
CA LEU A 83 1.47 -2.22 11.95
C LEU A 83 0.27 -2.90 11.26
N GLU A 84 -0.45 -3.76 11.98
CA GLU A 84 -1.68 -4.34 11.45
C GLU A 84 -2.79 -3.29 11.34
N THR A 85 -3.41 -3.19 10.18
CA THR A 85 -4.59 -2.34 9.93
C THR A 85 -5.66 -3.12 9.18
N GLU A 86 -6.94 -2.78 9.35
CA GLU A 86 -8.04 -3.50 8.69
C GLU A 86 -7.98 -3.38 7.16
N LYS A 87 -7.64 -2.19 6.66
CA LYS A 87 -7.37 -1.94 5.23
C LYS A 87 -6.24 -0.93 5.07
N ILE A 88 -5.56 -1.00 3.92
CA ILE A 88 -4.53 -0.02 3.52
C ILE A 88 -5.17 1.18 2.79
N SER A 89 -6.12 0.92 1.89
CA SER A 89 -6.80 1.95 1.09
C SER A 89 -8.31 1.76 1.15
N ALA A 90 -9.06 2.86 1.17
CA ALA A 90 -10.52 2.83 1.11
C ALA A 90 -11.04 2.50 -0.29
N SER A 91 -10.26 2.77 -1.33
CA SER A 91 -10.62 2.45 -2.72
C SER A 91 -9.60 1.50 -3.35
N HIS A 92 -10.07 0.68 -4.28
CA HIS A 92 -9.20 -0.16 -5.10
C HIS A 92 -8.20 0.70 -5.89
N ILE A 93 -6.92 0.30 -5.88
CA ILE A 93 -5.86 0.98 -6.63
C ILE A 93 -5.45 0.07 -7.78
N PRO A 94 -5.96 0.29 -9.01
CA PRO A 94 -5.64 -0.59 -10.13
C PRO A 94 -4.18 -0.40 -10.55
N PRO A 95 -3.55 -1.43 -11.14
CA PRO A 95 -2.22 -1.28 -11.70
C PRO A 95 -2.21 -0.24 -12.83
N PRO A 96 -1.04 0.33 -13.17
CA PRO A 96 -0.94 1.34 -14.22
C PRO A 96 -1.49 0.84 -15.56
N ASN A 97 -2.42 1.59 -16.17
CA ASN A 97 -2.89 1.31 -17.53
C ASN A 97 -1.90 1.92 -18.53
N ILE A 98 -1.05 1.08 -19.11
CA ILE A 98 0.04 1.52 -19.98
C ILE A 98 -0.37 1.38 -21.44
N ASP A 99 -0.30 2.48 -22.19
CA ASP A 99 -0.45 2.45 -23.64
C ASP A 99 0.60 1.53 -24.28
N ILE A 100 0.16 0.61 -25.14
CA ILE A 100 1.02 -0.37 -25.82
C ILE A 100 2.18 0.30 -26.59
N SER A 101 1.95 1.48 -27.17
CA SER A 101 2.99 2.25 -27.86
C SER A 101 4.07 2.75 -26.89
N ILE A 102 3.69 3.21 -25.70
CA ILE A 102 4.62 3.60 -24.63
C ILE A 102 5.39 2.38 -24.16
N TYR A 103 4.70 1.26 -23.94
CA TYR A 103 5.33 0.01 -23.54
C TYR A 103 6.41 -0.42 -24.54
N ASN A 104 6.03 -0.56 -25.81
CA ASN A 104 6.93 -1.03 -26.87
C ASN A 104 8.15 -0.11 -27.08
N LYS A 105 7.96 1.21 -26.93
CA LYS A 105 9.03 2.19 -27.18
C LYS A 105 9.95 2.38 -25.98
N HIS A 106 9.43 2.32 -24.75
CA HIS A 106 10.16 2.79 -23.57
C HIS A 106 10.31 1.77 -22.44
N LEU A 107 9.38 0.82 -22.33
CA LEU A 107 9.35 -0.16 -21.23
C LEU A 107 9.78 -1.55 -21.65
N LYS A 108 9.90 -1.81 -22.97
CA LYS A 108 10.40 -3.09 -23.47
C LYS A 108 11.76 -3.42 -22.84
N GLY A 109 11.83 -4.61 -22.21
CA GLY A 109 13.01 -5.08 -21.47
C GLY A 109 13.06 -4.66 -20.00
N LEU A 110 12.13 -3.84 -19.52
CA LEU A 110 11.93 -3.64 -18.09
C LEU A 110 10.90 -4.63 -17.58
N LYS A 111 11.24 -5.29 -16.48
CA LYS A 111 10.28 -6.08 -15.73
C LYS A 111 9.48 -5.15 -14.83
N LEU A 112 8.16 -5.18 -14.97
CA LEU A 112 7.29 -4.33 -14.16
C LEU A 112 7.03 -5.00 -12.81
N ALA A 113 7.04 -4.19 -11.76
CA ALA A 113 6.88 -4.67 -10.39
C ALA A 113 5.45 -5.10 -10.09
N ASP A 114 4.46 -4.35 -10.58
CA ASP A 114 3.05 -4.61 -10.34
C ASP A 114 2.45 -5.37 -11.53
N THR A 115 2.39 -6.69 -11.39
CA THR A 115 1.92 -7.63 -12.43
C THR A 115 0.72 -8.45 -11.98
N ILE A 116 0.23 -8.21 -10.76
CA ILE A 116 -0.95 -8.91 -10.24
C ILE A 116 -2.21 -8.40 -10.94
N ASN A 117 -3.18 -9.30 -11.07
CA ASN A 117 -4.46 -9.06 -11.70
C ASN A 117 -5.18 -7.85 -11.08
N ASN A 118 -6.01 -7.18 -11.87
CA ASN A 118 -6.71 -5.95 -11.48
C ASN A 118 -7.62 -6.09 -10.25
N ASP A 119 -7.89 -7.29 -9.75
CA ASP A 119 -8.84 -7.50 -8.65
C ASP A 119 -8.18 -7.63 -7.27
N THR A 120 -6.85 -7.54 -7.17
CA THR A 120 -6.16 -7.64 -5.86
C THR A 120 -5.92 -6.26 -5.28
N ASP A 121 -6.35 -6.01 -4.04
CA ASP A 121 -6.08 -4.76 -3.34
C ASP A 121 -4.64 -4.69 -2.79
N VAL A 122 -4.22 -3.48 -2.42
CA VAL A 122 -2.95 -3.28 -1.72
C VAL A 122 -3.09 -3.82 -0.30
N SER A 123 -2.23 -4.77 0.06
CA SER A 123 -2.24 -5.43 1.37
C SER A 123 -1.03 -5.10 2.23
N VAL A 124 -0.05 -4.37 1.69
CA VAL A 124 1.10 -3.85 2.45
C VAL A 124 1.42 -2.43 2.00
N LEU A 125 1.62 -1.53 2.96
CA LEU A 125 2.17 -0.20 2.74
C LEU A 125 3.59 -0.16 3.30
N ILE A 126 4.55 0.24 2.47
CA ILE A 126 5.93 0.52 2.85
C ILE A 126 6.03 2.01 3.14
N GLY A 127 6.18 2.33 4.43
CA GLY A 127 6.38 3.68 4.93
C GLY A 127 7.83 4.13 4.80
N ALA A 128 8.08 5.37 5.22
CA ALA A 128 9.41 5.99 5.24
C ALA A 128 10.43 5.20 6.07
N ASP A 129 9.98 4.43 7.07
CA ASP A 129 10.80 3.54 7.90
C ASP A 129 11.50 2.43 7.10
N ASN A 130 10.94 1.99 5.97
CA ASN A 130 11.51 0.93 5.12
C ASN A 130 11.66 1.34 3.65
N TYR A 131 11.27 2.56 3.28
CA TYR A 131 11.22 3.01 1.88
C TYR A 131 12.57 2.92 1.17
N TYR A 132 13.63 3.37 1.84
CA TYR A 132 14.98 3.42 1.25
C TYR A 132 15.64 2.04 1.14
N ASP A 133 15.18 1.06 1.91
CA ASP A 133 15.62 -0.32 1.75
C ASP A 133 14.92 -0.99 0.56
N VAL A 134 13.68 -0.59 0.26
CA VAL A 134 12.92 -1.09 -0.91
C VAL A 134 13.36 -0.42 -2.21
N MET A 135 13.64 0.87 -2.21
CA MET A 135 13.89 1.64 -3.42
C MET A 135 15.40 1.76 -3.71
N THR A 136 15.82 1.33 -4.90
CA THR A 136 17.25 1.32 -5.29
C THR A 136 17.79 2.70 -5.68
N GLY A 137 16.92 3.70 -5.81
CA GLY A 137 17.26 5.03 -6.33
C GLY A 137 17.45 5.10 -7.86
N ARG A 138 17.42 3.97 -8.59
CA ARG A 138 17.49 4.03 -10.06
C ARG A 138 16.18 4.50 -10.65
N ILE A 139 16.27 5.54 -11.48
CA ILE A 139 15.12 6.17 -12.12
C ILE A 139 15.31 6.18 -13.63
N LYS A 140 14.29 5.75 -14.37
CA LYS A 140 14.18 5.92 -15.82
C LYS A 140 13.01 6.85 -16.13
N ARG A 141 13.32 8.09 -16.49
CA ARG A 141 12.31 9.05 -16.95
C ARG A 141 11.91 8.71 -18.38
N ILE A 142 10.64 8.38 -18.58
CA ILE A 142 10.10 8.00 -19.89
C ILE A 142 9.58 9.24 -20.62
N ASN A 143 8.80 10.05 -19.91
CA ASN A 143 8.38 11.37 -20.37
C ASN A 143 8.13 12.29 -19.16
N ARG A 144 7.45 13.43 -19.36
CA ARG A 144 7.15 14.39 -18.28
C ARG A 144 6.19 13.84 -17.21
N LYS A 145 5.29 12.92 -17.59
CA LYS A 145 4.23 12.39 -16.73
C LYS A 145 4.50 10.96 -16.25
N LEU A 146 5.38 10.22 -16.91
CA LEU A 146 5.66 8.82 -16.60
C LEU A 146 7.14 8.59 -16.26
N VAL A 147 7.36 7.97 -15.11
CA VAL A 147 8.68 7.59 -14.60
C VAL A 147 8.64 6.13 -14.17
N ALA A 148 9.69 5.36 -14.48
CA ALA A 148 9.93 4.06 -13.88
C ALA A 148 10.99 4.20 -12.79
N ALA A 149 10.70 3.69 -11.59
CA ALA A 149 11.61 3.67 -10.46
C ALA A 149 11.89 2.22 -10.05
N GLN A 150 13.16 1.84 -9.95
CA GLN A 150 13.52 0.46 -9.62
C GLN A 150 13.45 0.23 -8.10
N SER A 151 12.75 -0.83 -7.72
CA SER A 151 12.68 -1.36 -6.36
C SER A 151 13.34 -2.74 -6.27
N LEU A 152 13.43 -3.29 -5.05
CA LEU A 152 13.76 -4.71 -4.81
C LEU A 152 12.81 -5.69 -5.53
N TYR A 153 11.61 -5.23 -5.89
CA TYR A 153 10.55 -6.02 -6.51
C TYR A 153 10.33 -5.61 -7.97
N GLU A 154 11.39 -5.19 -8.67
CA GLU A 154 11.38 -4.72 -10.07
C GLU A 154 10.92 -3.26 -10.27
N TRP A 155 10.61 -2.88 -11.51
CA TRP A 155 10.34 -1.49 -11.88
C TRP A 155 8.90 -1.07 -11.58
N CYS A 156 8.76 -0.18 -10.59
CA CYS A 156 7.53 0.53 -10.28
C CYS A 156 7.28 1.64 -11.29
N LEU A 157 6.09 1.70 -11.87
CA LEU A 157 5.69 2.86 -12.67
C LEU A 157 4.99 3.89 -11.80
N ILE A 158 5.34 5.16 -12.06
CA ILE A 158 4.78 6.34 -11.41
C ILE A 158 4.24 7.21 -12.55
N ASP A 159 2.92 7.26 -12.66
CA ASP A 159 2.22 8.09 -13.64
C ASP A 159 1.52 9.25 -12.93
N VAL A 160 1.73 10.46 -13.46
CA VAL A 160 1.10 11.71 -13.01
C VAL A 160 -0.15 12.02 -13.86
N SER A 161 -0.34 11.30 -14.96
CA SER A 161 -1.62 11.26 -15.67
C SER A 161 -2.59 10.44 -14.83
N GLY A 162 -3.61 11.07 -14.24
CA GLY A 162 -4.78 10.32 -13.81
C GLY A 162 -5.36 9.50 -14.97
N PHE A 163 -6.13 8.47 -14.65
CA PHE A 163 -6.83 7.67 -15.65
C PHE A 163 -7.61 8.60 -16.59
N PRO A 164 -7.35 8.61 -17.90
CA PRO A 164 -8.14 9.41 -18.83
C PRO A 164 -9.48 8.72 -19.00
N ASN A 165 -10.43 8.98 -18.11
CA ASN A 165 -11.83 8.89 -18.51
C ASN A 165 -12.05 10.05 -19.47
N LYS A 166 -12.16 9.76 -20.78
CA LYS A 166 -12.34 10.77 -21.83
C LYS A 166 -13.59 11.66 -21.63
N ASN A 167 -14.43 11.36 -20.63
CA ASN A 167 -15.70 12.02 -20.35
C ASN A 167 -15.82 12.58 -18.92
N SER A 168 -14.78 12.57 -18.07
CA SER A 168 -14.85 13.21 -16.75
C SER A 168 -13.59 14.02 -16.44
N SER A 169 -13.81 15.25 -15.94
CA SER A 169 -12.78 16.15 -15.43
C SER A 169 -12.29 15.78 -14.03
N ASP A 170 -12.56 14.55 -13.58
CA ASP A 170 -12.34 14.13 -12.21
C ASP A 170 -10.88 13.68 -12.00
N SER A 171 -10.14 14.45 -11.21
CA SER A 171 -8.88 14.01 -10.65
C SER A 171 -9.16 13.08 -9.47
N SER A 172 -8.80 11.80 -9.57
CA SER A 172 -8.89 10.89 -8.42
C SER A 172 -7.81 11.24 -7.38
N VAL A 173 -8.23 11.47 -6.14
CA VAL A 173 -7.33 11.63 -4.99
C VAL A 173 -7.42 10.35 -4.17
N MET A 174 -6.27 9.77 -3.84
CA MET A 174 -6.20 8.58 -2.98
C MET A 174 -6.50 8.97 -1.54
N LYS A 175 -7.48 8.30 -0.90
CA LYS A 175 -7.68 8.37 0.54
C LYS A 175 -7.06 7.13 1.18
N VAL A 176 -5.86 7.30 1.71
CA VAL A 176 -5.26 6.30 2.62
C VAL A 176 -6.01 6.44 3.95
N VAL A 177 -6.66 5.37 4.39
CA VAL A 177 -7.51 5.38 5.58
C VAL A 177 -6.87 4.49 6.63
N VAL A 178 -6.35 5.10 7.68
CA VAL A 178 -5.97 4.39 8.91
C VAL A 178 -7.19 4.41 9.83
N GLU A 179 -8.29 3.81 9.39
CA GLU A 179 -9.64 3.77 9.97
C GLU A 179 -10.03 4.86 11.00
N GLU A 180 -11.05 5.66 10.74
CA GLU A 180 -11.95 6.03 11.83
C GLU A 180 -13.10 5.03 11.74
N ASP A 181 -13.44 4.35 12.85
CA ASP A 181 -14.60 3.46 12.88
C ASP A 181 -15.86 4.33 12.89
N VAL A 182 -16.22 4.86 11.72
CA VAL A 182 -17.39 5.71 11.50
C VAL A 182 -18.66 4.94 11.86
N SER A 183 -18.65 3.61 11.73
CA SER A 183 -19.76 2.74 12.13
C SER A 183 -19.98 2.79 13.64
N LYS A 184 -18.93 2.71 14.47
CA LYS A 184 -19.06 2.92 15.92
C LYS A 184 -19.49 4.33 16.29
N GLN A 185 -19.02 5.35 15.58
CA GLN A 185 -19.45 6.73 15.82
C GLN A 185 -20.93 6.93 15.47
N LEU A 186 -21.41 6.32 14.39
CA LEU A 186 -22.83 6.31 14.01
C LEU A 186 -23.66 5.51 15.02
N GLU A 187 -23.20 4.34 15.47
CA GLU A 187 -23.88 3.59 16.53
C GLU A 187 -23.98 4.42 17.83
N THR A 188 -22.91 5.11 18.21
CA THR A 188 -22.90 6.00 19.37
C THR A 188 -23.87 7.17 19.17
N PHE A 189 -23.90 7.77 17.98
CA PHE A 189 -24.84 8.84 17.62
C PHE A 189 -26.30 8.37 17.74
N TRP A 190 -26.65 7.21 17.17
CA TRP A 190 -28.00 6.65 17.25
C TRP A 190 -28.38 6.18 18.67
N GLN A 191 -27.41 5.73 19.47
CA GLN A 191 -27.64 5.43 20.88
C GLN A 191 -27.95 6.69 21.68
N LEU A 192 -27.29 7.82 21.38
CA LEU A 192 -27.53 9.11 22.04
C LEU A 192 -28.88 9.71 21.64
N GLU A 193 -29.29 9.63 20.36
CA GLU A 193 -30.64 10.05 19.95
C GLU A 193 -31.75 9.23 20.64
N ASN A 194 -31.56 7.91 20.80
CA ASN A 194 -32.53 7.05 21.50
C ASN A 194 -32.63 7.33 23.01
N LEU A 195 -31.66 8.01 23.61
CA LEU A 195 -31.68 8.43 25.01
C LEU A 195 -32.41 9.77 25.23
N GLY A 196 -32.83 10.45 24.16
CA GLY A 196 -33.72 11.62 24.25
C GLY A 196 -33.12 12.87 24.91
N ILE A 197 -31.82 13.10 24.72
CA ILE A 197 -31.14 14.36 25.09
C ILE A 197 -30.88 15.21 23.86
#